data_AF-A0A1G2H678-F1
#
_entry.id   AF-A0A1G2H678-F1
#
_cell.length_a   1.000
_cell.length_b   1.000
_cell.length_c   1.000
_cell.angle_alpha   90.00
_cell.angle_beta   90.00
_cell.angle_gamma   90.00
#
_symmetry.space_group_name_H-M   'P 1'
#
loop_
_entity.id
_entity.type
_entity.pdbx_description
1 polymer ?
#
loop_
_entity_poly.entity_id
_entity_poly.type
_entity_poly.pdbx_seq_one_letter_code
_entity_poly.pdbx_strand_id
1 'polypeptide(L)'
;MTTFLFILPLYHSNVILAPMRQIYTLALILIITSTVIILFSVVHRTEPDSYIFQNKPLDPPLQMRGIDNNETLNLEENMSNEKRVKEEVNNGVRNITPQIADHIKVRVQLENTQNPATTPAQNPIPQSDVYNKGLRTVVSLLCPKDSDEIIIGTGAIISKDGYILSTAHITDEIKNTPTCTVRRGAPAETFGEASLVFIPRAYKAATSSEDRALYDFSLWKINDKEIFDSWELEYKTISARDEVLLTLTYPAELLSSRIIFNNLYPLFSTTHTISTNEYFIRSRSSLSAQQGSSGGILIDPFTGKIRAIIFGVSQNNIISERILFSLTPHAIDEALFQETGLHLTEYLGSFP
;
A
#
# COMPACT_ATOMS: atom_id res chain seq x y z
N MET A 1 57.32 -37.64 43.80
CA MET A 1 58.42 -37.37 42.84
C MET A 1 58.20 -35.98 42.28
N THR A 2 59.12 -35.08 42.59
CA THR A 2 59.08 -33.64 42.31
C THR A 2 59.74 -33.37 40.96
N THR A 3 58.99 -32.78 40.01
CA THR A 3 59.50 -32.44 38.68
C THR A 3 59.75 -30.94 38.60
N PHE A 4 61.02 -30.55 38.49
CA PHE A 4 61.48 -29.18 38.25
C PHE A 4 61.30 -28.81 36.78
N LEU A 5 60.72 -27.65 36.52
CA LEU A 5 60.60 -27.05 35.18
C LEU A 5 61.66 -25.95 35.05
N PHE A 6 62.66 -26.16 34.19
CA PHE A 6 63.64 -25.15 33.80
C PHE A 6 63.10 -24.34 32.61
N ILE A 7 63.11 -23.01 32.73
CA ILE A 7 62.84 -22.08 31.63
C ILE A 7 64.17 -21.46 31.20
N LEU A 8 64.54 -21.64 29.93
CA LEU A 8 65.62 -20.90 29.25
C LEU A 8 65.00 -19.78 28.39
N PRO A 9 65.60 -18.58 28.31
CA PRO A 9 65.16 -17.55 27.38
C PRO A 9 65.90 -17.70 26.05
N LEU A 10 65.13 -17.82 24.96
CA LEU A 10 65.64 -17.66 23.59
C LEU A 10 65.51 -16.18 23.20
N TYR A 11 66.66 -15.51 23.11
CA TYR A 11 66.83 -14.22 22.45
C TYR A 11 66.83 -14.44 20.94
N HIS A 12 65.88 -13.86 20.20
CA HIS A 12 65.95 -13.77 18.74
C HIS A 12 65.65 -12.35 18.21
N SER A 13 66.59 -11.93 17.38
CA SER A 13 66.79 -10.67 16.69
C SER A 13 65.60 -10.24 15.81
N ASN A 14 64.95 -9.13 16.16
CA ASN A 14 63.94 -8.46 15.33
C ASN A 14 64.58 -7.26 14.62
N VAL A 15 65.07 -7.41 13.38
CA VAL A 15 65.47 -6.23 12.57
C VAL A 15 65.04 -6.28 11.09
N ILE A 16 64.55 -7.39 10.52
CA ILE A 16 64.36 -7.46 9.04
C ILE A 16 62.89 -7.63 8.57
N LEU A 17 61.91 -7.81 9.45
CA LEU A 17 60.52 -8.11 9.03
C LEU A 17 59.53 -6.92 9.04
N ALA A 18 59.98 -5.71 9.37
CA ALA A 18 59.10 -4.53 9.48
C ALA A 18 58.42 -4.10 8.16
N PRO A 19 59.09 -4.05 6.99
CA PRO A 19 58.45 -3.52 5.78
C PRO A 19 57.46 -4.51 5.15
N MET A 20 57.63 -5.82 5.37
CA MET A 20 56.71 -6.81 4.82
C MET A 20 55.33 -6.77 5.49
N ARG A 21 55.25 -6.51 6.80
CA ARG A 21 53.96 -6.41 7.51
C ARG A 21 53.08 -5.25 7.00
N GLN A 22 53.68 -4.14 6.59
CA GLN A 22 52.90 -3.00 6.07
C GLN A 22 52.24 -3.32 4.73
N ILE A 23 52.93 -4.04 3.85
CA ILE A 23 52.40 -4.40 2.52
C ILE A 23 51.21 -5.37 2.64
N TYR A 24 51.31 -6.38 3.50
CA TYR A 24 50.20 -7.31 3.73
C TYR A 24 48.98 -6.63 4.35
N THR A 25 49.19 -5.64 5.23
CA THR A 25 48.09 -4.92 5.88
C THR A 25 47.32 -4.05 4.88
N LEU A 26 48.03 -3.34 3.99
CA LEU A 26 47.41 -2.53 2.94
C LEU A 26 46.67 -3.38 1.89
N ALA A 27 47.26 -4.51 1.49
CA ALA A 27 46.62 -5.45 0.56
C ALA A 27 45.32 -6.04 1.15
N LEU A 28 45.33 -6.40 2.44
CA LEU A 28 44.15 -6.92 3.13
C LEU A 28 43.03 -5.86 3.22
N ILE A 29 43.37 -4.60 3.53
CA ILE A 29 42.40 -3.49 3.56
C ILE A 29 41.78 -3.28 2.17
N LEU A 30 42.58 -3.29 1.10
CA LEU A 30 42.08 -3.15 -0.27
C LEU A 30 41.12 -4.29 -0.66
N ILE A 31 41.46 -5.54 -0.32
CA ILE A 31 40.59 -6.68 -0.61
C ILE A 31 39.26 -6.55 0.15
N ILE A 32 39.29 -6.22 1.45
CA ILE A 32 38.07 -6.05 2.27
C ILE A 32 37.21 -4.89 1.73
N THR A 33 37.81 -3.76 1.35
CA THR A 33 37.03 -2.64 0.80
C THR A 33 36.40 -2.97 -0.55
N SER A 34 37.10 -3.69 -1.42
CA SER A 34 36.53 -4.11 -2.72
C SER A 34 35.38 -5.10 -2.57
N THR A 35 35.46 -6.05 -1.63
CA THR A 35 34.39 -7.04 -1.42
C THR A 35 33.16 -6.40 -0.81
N VAL A 36 33.32 -5.43 0.09
CA VAL A 36 32.21 -4.64 0.64
C VAL A 36 31.51 -3.80 -0.44
N ILE A 37 32.28 -3.17 -1.35
CA ILE A 37 31.70 -2.40 -2.47
C ILE A 37 30.94 -3.30 -3.44
N ILE A 38 31.48 -4.48 -3.78
CA ILE A 38 30.80 -5.44 -4.65
C ILE A 38 29.54 -6.00 -3.98
N LEU A 39 29.58 -6.32 -2.67
CA LEU A 39 28.40 -6.77 -1.94
C LEU A 39 27.30 -5.70 -1.92
N PHE A 40 27.66 -4.44 -1.68
CA PHE A 40 26.70 -3.33 -1.73
C PHE A 40 26.11 -3.12 -3.13
N SER A 41 26.90 -3.32 -4.17
CA SER A 41 26.45 -3.18 -5.57
C SER A 41 25.52 -4.31 -6.01
N VAL A 42 25.67 -5.51 -5.44
CA VAL A 42 24.80 -6.66 -5.73
C VAL A 42 23.48 -6.59 -4.96
N VAL A 43 23.48 -6.05 -3.73
CA VAL A 43 22.26 -5.89 -2.91
C VAL A 43 21.30 -4.81 -3.46
N HIS A 44 21.78 -3.87 -4.27
CA HIS A 44 20.93 -2.83 -4.90
C HIS A 44 20.26 -3.25 -6.23
N ARG A 45 20.32 -4.52 -6.64
CA ARG A 45 19.87 -4.93 -7.98
C ARG A 45 18.63 -5.83 -8.05
N THR A 46 17.88 -5.96 -6.97
CA THR A 46 16.58 -6.65 -6.97
C THR A 46 15.54 -5.80 -6.25
N GLU A 47 15.05 -4.76 -6.92
CA GLU A 47 13.79 -4.14 -6.53
C GLU A 47 12.66 -5.11 -6.92
N PRO A 48 11.76 -5.48 -5.99
CA PRO A 48 10.51 -6.11 -6.36
C PRO A 48 9.65 -5.10 -7.13
N ASP A 49 8.87 -5.58 -8.10
CA ASP A 49 7.96 -4.80 -8.92
C ASP A 49 7.04 -3.91 -8.04
N SER A 50 7.44 -2.65 -7.88
CA SER A 50 6.63 -1.66 -7.17
C SER A 50 5.44 -1.28 -8.04
N TYR A 51 4.24 -1.27 -7.46
CA TYR A 51 2.97 -0.96 -8.13
C TYR A 51 3.04 0.33 -8.98
N ILE A 52 3.07 0.17 -10.30
CA ILE A 52 3.07 1.29 -11.25
C ILE A 52 1.61 1.61 -11.61
N PHE A 53 0.98 2.54 -10.88
CA PHE A 53 -0.19 3.23 -11.43
C PHE A 53 0.29 4.35 -12.35
N GLN A 54 0.33 4.09 -13.67
CA GLN A 54 0.55 5.16 -14.64
C GLN A 54 -0.67 6.07 -14.62
N ASN A 55 -0.47 7.34 -14.22
CA ASN A 55 -1.49 8.37 -14.36
C ASN A 55 -1.75 8.57 -15.87
N LYS A 56 -2.78 7.94 -16.43
CA LYS A 56 -3.33 8.38 -17.71
C LYS A 56 -3.86 9.81 -17.49
N PRO A 57 -3.37 10.83 -18.23
CA PRO A 57 -3.88 12.18 -18.07
C PRO A 57 -5.38 12.19 -18.37
N LEU A 58 -6.17 12.83 -17.49
CA LEU A 58 -7.56 13.14 -17.79
C LEU A 58 -7.59 14.00 -19.06
N ASP A 59 -8.44 13.65 -20.01
CA ASP A 59 -8.73 14.49 -21.17
C ASP A 59 -9.04 15.91 -20.72
N PRO A 60 -8.45 16.94 -21.36
CA PRO A 60 -8.74 18.32 -21.01
C PRO A 60 -10.23 18.62 -21.25
N PRO A 61 -10.84 19.51 -20.44
CA PRO A 61 -12.22 19.90 -20.66
C PRO A 61 -12.37 20.53 -22.06
N LEU A 62 -13.40 20.09 -22.79
CA LEU A 62 -13.84 20.68 -24.05
C LEU A 62 -13.93 22.21 -23.91
N GLN A 63 -13.00 22.92 -24.55
CA GLN A 63 -13.09 24.36 -24.69
C GLN A 63 -14.18 24.68 -25.72
N MET A 64 -15.24 25.33 -25.27
CA MET A 64 -16.10 26.11 -26.15
C MET A 64 -15.43 27.46 -26.46
N ARG A 65 -15.13 27.69 -27.75
CA ARG A 65 -15.03 28.99 -28.45
C ARG A 65 -15.23 28.65 -29.93
N GLY A 66 -16.10 29.30 -30.69
CA GLY A 66 -16.34 30.73 -30.78
C GLY A 66 -16.08 31.08 -32.25
N ILE A 67 -17.14 31.46 -32.95
CA ILE A 67 -17.15 31.87 -34.37
C ILE A 67 -16.23 33.09 -34.54
N ASP A 68 -15.39 33.11 -35.60
CA ASP A 68 -15.25 34.23 -36.55
C ASP A 68 -14.22 33.97 -37.68
N ASN A 69 -14.75 33.96 -38.91
CA ASN A 69 -14.39 34.66 -40.16
C ASN A 69 -12.93 34.74 -40.70
N ASN A 70 -12.80 34.24 -41.94
CA ASN A 70 -12.03 34.73 -43.10
C ASN A 70 -10.65 35.40 -42.92
N GLU A 71 -9.59 34.82 -43.51
CA GLU A 71 -9.04 35.29 -44.81
C GLU A 71 -7.92 34.35 -45.35
N THR A 72 -7.96 34.24 -46.67
CA THR A 72 -7.10 33.61 -47.70
C THR A 72 -5.57 33.51 -47.50
N LEU A 73 -4.99 32.40 -47.96
CA LEU A 73 -3.88 32.40 -48.94
C LEU A 73 -3.66 31.01 -49.61
N ASN A 74 -3.57 31.08 -50.94
CA ASN A 74 -3.26 30.07 -51.98
C ASN A 74 -1.91 29.34 -51.73
N LEU A 75 -1.83 28.00 -51.83
CA LEU A 75 -1.69 27.08 -52.98
C LEU A 75 -0.23 26.67 -53.26
N GLU A 76 -0.07 25.35 -53.45
CA GLU A 76 1.04 24.62 -54.10
C GLU A 76 2.30 24.29 -53.27
N GLU A 77 2.30 23.13 -52.61
CA GLU A 77 3.22 22.03 -52.94
C GLU A 77 2.91 20.75 -52.12
N ASN A 78 3.16 19.59 -52.73
CA ASN A 78 3.26 18.26 -52.11
C ASN A 78 1.99 17.42 -51.89
N MET A 79 1.24 17.22 -52.98
CA MET A 79 0.64 15.92 -53.26
C MET A 79 1.68 14.98 -53.91
N SER A 80 2.34 14.14 -53.13
CA SER A 80 3.01 12.94 -53.70
C SER A 80 3.17 11.75 -52.74
N ASN A 81 2.65 11.76 -51.52
CA ASN A 81 2.77 10.61 -50.61
C ASN A 81 1.45 10.01 -50.09
N GLU A 82 0.30 10.48 -50.56
CA GLU A 82 -1.02 9.96 -50.13
C GLU A 82 -1.59 8.87 -51.05
N LYS A 83 -0.73 8.01 -51.62
CA LYS A 83 -1.17 6.86 -52.44
C LYS A 83 -0.57 5.50 -52.06
N ARG A 84 0.03 5.38 -50.87
CA ARG A 84 0.57 4.09 -50.39
C ARG A 84 0.12 3.65 -48.98
N VAL A 85 -0.98 4.21 -48.45
CA VAL A 85 -1.53 3.82 -47.13
C VAL A 85 -3.06 3.64 -47.16
N LYS A 86 -3.65 3.18 -48.28
CA LYS A 86 -5.10 2.89 -48.35
C LYS A 86 -5.44 1.46 -48.76
N GLU A 87 -4.56 0.49 -48.50
CA GLU A 87 -4.84 -0.92 -48.85
C GLU A 87 -4.46 -1.94 -47.77
N GLU A 88 -4.36 -1.54 -46.49
CA GLU A 88 -4.19 -2.46 -45.35
C GLU A 88 -5.07 -2.11 -44.13
N VAL A 89 -6.27 -1.56 -44.35
CA VAL A 89 -7.28 -1.36 -43.28
C VAL A 89 -8.59 -2.11 -43.56
N ASN A 90 -8.62 -3.00 -44.55
CA ASN A 90 -9.77 -3.82 -44.87
C ASN A 90 -9.41 -5.30 -44.85
N ASN A 91 -9.23 -5.85 -43.64
CA ASN A 91 -9.57 -7.24 -43.31
C ASN A 91 -9.21 -7.52 -41.84
N GLY A 92 -10.20 -7.44 -40.95
CA GLY A 92 -9.97 -7.83 -39.56
C GLY A 92 -11.05 -7.48 -38.55
N VAL A 93 -12.33 -7.42 -38.92
CA VAL A 93 -13.41 -7.35 -37.92
C VAL A 93 -14.57 -8.24 -38.37
N ARG A 94 -14.62 -9.46 -37.83
CA ARG A 94 -15.85 -10.24 -37.71
C ARG A 94 -15.88 -10.90 -36.34
N ASN A 95 -17.04 -10.75 -35.69
CA ASN A 95 -17.55 -11.43 -34.52
C ASN A 95 -17.20 -10.85 -33.14
N ILE A 96 -17.95 -9.82 -32.73
CA ILE A 96 -18.39 -9.67 -31.34
C ILE A 96 -19.90 -9.34 -31.36
N THR A 97 -20.65 -10.14 -30.61
CA THR A 97 -22.11 -10.19 -30.46
C THR A 97 -22.69 -8.89 -29.87
N PRO A 98 -23.85 -8.39 -30.35
CA PRO A 98 -24.47 -7.17 -29.82
C PRO A 98 -25.41 -7.52 -28.66
N GLN A 99 -24.91 -7.59 -27.41
CA GLN A 99 -25.77 -7.71 -26.22
C GLN A 99 -25.35 -6.91 -24.98
N ILE A 100 -24.41 -5.96 -25.04
CA ILE A 100 -24.07 -5.12 -23.88
C ILE A 100 -24.02 -3.61 -24.22
N ALA A 101 -24.52 -3.20 -25.39
CA ALA A 101 -24.55 -1.79 -25.79
C ALA A 101 -25.84 -1.04 -25.38
N ASP A 102 -26.83 -1.72 -24.81
CA ASP A 102 -28.14 -1.12 -24.48
C ASP A 102 -28.30 -0.69 -23.01
N HIS A 103 -27.26 -0.78 -22.16
CA HIS A 103 -27.35 -0.38 -20.75
C HIS A 103 -26.89 1.04 -20.42
N ILE A 104 -26.48 1.87 -21.40
CA ILE A 104 -26.09 3.27 -21.13
C ILE A 104 -26.93 4.23 -21.96
N LYS A 105 -28.21 4.32 -21.58
CA LYS A 105 -29.02 5.52 -21.79
C LYS A 105 -29.32 6.14 -20.42
N VAL A 106 -28.27 6.69 -19.80
CA VAL A 106 -28.40 7.47 -18.56
C VAL A 106 -29.16 8.75 -18.90
N ARG A 107 -30.46 8.71 -18.63
CA ARG A 107 -31.34 9.87 -18.68
C ARG A 107 -31.02 10.70 -17.44
N VAL A 108 -30.20 11.74 -17.60
CA VAL A 108 -30.00 12.75 -16.56
C VAL A 108 -31.31 13.53 -16.43
N GLN A 109 -32.20 13.07 -15.57
CA GLN A 109 -33.28 13.89 -15.05
C GLN A 109 -32.69 14.72 -13.91
N LEU A 110 -32.52 16.03 -14.15
CA LEU A 110 -32.40 17.00 -13.06
C LEU A 110 -33.77 17.07 -12.38
N GLU A 111 -34.01 16.17 -11.43
CA GLU A 111 -35.08 16.34 -10.48
C GLU A 111 -34.63 17.37 -9.45
N ASN A 112 -35.32 18.51 -9.45
CA ASN A 112 -35.09 19.64 -8.56
C ASN A 112 -35.60 19.24 -7.16
N THR A 113 -34.78 18.52 -6.39
CA THR A 113 -35.15 18.01 -5.07
C THR A 113 -35.12 19.12 -4.03
N GLN A 114 -36.22 19.20 -3.26
CA GLN A 114 -36.43 20.10 -2.14
C GLN A 114 -35.21 20.16 -1.20
N ASN A 115 -34.92 21.37 -0.73
CA ASN A 115 -33.88 21.69 0.24
C ASN A 115 -33.97 20.74 1.44
N PRO A 116 -33.00 19.82 1.67
CA PRO A 116 -33.04 18.90 2.78
C PRO A 116 -33.03 19.70 4.08
N ALA A 117 -33.87 19.29 5.04
CA ALA A 117 -33.82 19.80 6.40
C ALA A 117 -32.36 19.78 6.89
N THR A 118 -31.86 20.92 7.35
CA THR A 118 -30.50 21.08 7.86
C THR A 118 -30.32 20.23 9.10
N THR A 119 -29.84 19.00 8.91
CA THR A 119 -29.32 18.17 10.00
C THR A 119 -28.31 19.01 10.79
N PRO A 120 -28.41 19.06 12.13
CA PRO A 120 -27.45 19.79 12.96
C PRO A 120 -26.02 19.38 12.60
N ALA A 121 -25.14 20.36 12.39
CA ALA A 121 -23.74 20.08 12.12
C ALA A 121 -23.15 19.28 13.29
N GLN A 122 -22.71 18.05 13.01
CA GLN A 122 -22.06 17.20 14.00
C GLN A 122 -20.66 17.74 14.26
N ASN A 123 -20.28 17.89 15.53
CA ASN A 123 -18.92 18.25 15.89
C ASN A 123 -17.97 17.07 15.60
N PRO A 124 -16.76 17.32 15.06
CA PRO A 124 -15.78 16.26 14.86
C PRO A 124 -15.36 15.67 16.22
N ILE A 125 -15.07 14.37 16.22
CA ILE A 125 -14.51 13.65 17.37
C ILE A 125 -13.13 14.26 17.68
N PRO A 126 -12.78 14.49 18.96
CA PRO A 126 -11.44 14.92 19.33
C PRO A 126 -10.38 13.99 18.75
N GLN A 127 -9.40 14.55 18.05
CA GLN A 127 -8.34 13.75 17.42
C GLN A 127 -7.54 12.91 18.42
N SER A 128 -7.42 13.37 19.67
CA SER A 128 -6.83 12.60 20.78
C SER A 128 -7.56 11.27 21.01
N ASP A 129 -8.88 11.26 20.88
CA ASP A 129 -9.70 10.09 21.16
C ASP A 129 -9.57 9.07 20.03
N VAL A 130 -9.55 9.56 18.78
CA VAL A 130 -9.26 8.75 17.59
C VAL A 130 -7.87 8.13 17.68
N TYR A 131 -6.86 8.93 18.03
CA TYR A 131 -5.48 8.46 18.20
C TYR A 131 -5.38 7.42 19.32
N ASN A 132 -5.95 7.70 20.51
CA ASN A 132 -5.92 6.79 21.65
C ASN A 132 -6.61 5.46 21.34
N LYS A 133 -7.74 5.47 20.63
CA LYS A 133 -8.38 4.25 20.13
C LYS A 133 -7.43 3.52 19.17
N GLY A 134 -6.86 4.25 18.23
CA GLY A 134 -5.86 3.78 17.29
C GLY A 134 -4.67 3.04 17.90
N LEU A 135 -4.13 3.52 19.02
CA LEU A 135 -3.03 2.85 19.73
C LEU A 135 -3.37 1.42 20.18
N ARG A 136 -4.66 1.10 20.35
CA ARG A 136 -5.12 -0.23 20.81
C ARG A 136 -5.62 -1.11 19.67
N THR A 137 -5.98 -0.53 18.53
CA THR A 137 -6.74 -1.21 17.46
C THR A 137 -6.08 -1.17 16.08
N VAL A 138 -5.13 -0.26 15.83
CA VAL A 138 -4.27 -0.31 14.64
C VAL A 138 -2.99 -1.03 15.02
N VAL A 139 -2.62 -1.99 14.17
CA VAL A 139 -1.53 -2.93 14.42
C VAL A 139 -0.48 -2.85 13.32
N SER A 140 0.76 -3.13 13.69
CA SER A 140 1.84 -3.46 12.76
C SER A 140 1.91 -4.98 12.64
N LEU A 141 1.96 -5.47 11.40
CA LEU A 141 2.14 -6.86 11.04
C LEU A 141 3.59 -7.06 10.62
N LEU A 142 4.29 -7.96 11.29
CA LEU A 142 5.62 -8.43 10.88
C LEU A 142 5.50 -9.87 10.42
N CYS A 143 5.57 -10.07 9.11
CA CYS A 143 5.34 -11.35 8.48
C CYS A 143 6.67 -11.92 7.95
N PRO A 144 7.06 -13.14 8.35
CA PRO A 144 8.26 -13.77 7.82
C PRO A 144 8.05 -14.14 6.34
N LYS A 145 8.95 -13.66 5.48
CA LYS A 145 8.95 -13.99 4.04
C LYS A 145 9.82 -15.21 3.76
N ASP A 146 11.06 -15.14 4.22
CA ASP A 146 12.12 -16.15 4.17
C ASP A 146 12.95 -16.11 5.48
N SER A 147 14.07 -16.84 5.59
CA SER A 147 14.83 -16.96 6.85
C SER A 147 15.26 -15.63 7.49
N ASP A 148 15.47 -14.59 6.68
CA ASP A 148 16.05 -13.32 7.12
C ASP A 148 15.28 -12.09 6.61
N GLU A 149 14.16 -12.27 5.91
CA GLU A 149 13.36 -11.18 5.35
C GLU A 149 11.99 -11.11 6.04
N ILE A 150 11.59 -9.91 6.42
CA ILE A 150 10.32 -9.63 7.09
C ILE A 150 9.58 -8.58 6.27
N ILE A 151 8.34 -8.90 5.92
CA ILE A 151 7.39 -7.96 5.34
C ILE A 151 6.73 -7.21 6.48
N ILE A 152 6.63 -5.89 6.31
CA ILE A 152 5.99 -5.01 7.29
C ILE A 152 4.72 -4.47 6.66
N GLY A 153 3.62 -4.64 7.36
CA GLY A 153 2.34 -4.07 7.01
C GLY A 153 1.68 -3.39 8.19
N THR A 154 0.59 -2.72 7.89
CA THR A 154 -0.36 -2.20 8.87
C THR A 154 -1.66 -3.02 8.79
N GLY A 155 -2.42 -3.08 9.87
CA GLY A 155 -3.80 -3.57 9.85
C GLY A 155 -4.65 -2.87 10.89
N ALA A 156 -5.96 -3.08 10.83
CA ALA A 156 -6.90 -2.59 11.84
C ALA A 156 -7.78 -3.71 12.37
N ILE A 157 -7.93 -3.78 13.70
CA ILE A 157 -8.86 -4.70 14.35
C ILE A 157 -10.29 -4.23 14.08
N ILE A 158 -11.08 -5.05 13.40
CA ILE A 158 -12.46 -4.75 12.98
C ILE A 158 -13.51 -5.63 13.67
N SER A 159 -13.09 -6.58 14.51
CA SER A 159 -14.00 -7.35 15.37
C SER A 159 -13.44 -7.49 16.78
N LYS A 160 -14.35 -7.60 17.75
CA LYS A 160 -14.02 -7.90 19.15
C LYS A 160 -13.35 -9.26 19.32
N ASP A 161 -13.56 -10.17 18.38
CA ASP A 161 -12.94 -11.49 18.38
C ASP A 161 -11.51 -11.45 17.79
N GLY A 162 -10.93 -10.26 17.55
CA GLY A 162 -9.53 -10.13 17.12
C GLY A 162 -9.31 -10.31 15.62
N TYR A 163 -10.32 -10.02 14.79
CA TYR A 163 -10.14 -9.99 13.34
C TYR A 163 -9.46 -8.70 12.90
N ILE A 164 -8.41 -8.84 12.10
CA ILE A 164 -7.65 -7.73 11.51
C ILE A 164 -7.94 -7.66 10.02
N LEU A 165 -8.30 -6.47 9.56
CA LEU A 165 -8.36 -6.13 8.14
C LEU A 165 -7.02 -5.51 7.71
N SER A 166 -6.44 -6.03 6.63
CA SER A 166 -5.19 -5.56 6.04
C SER A 166 -5.22 -5.75 4.51
N THR A 167 -4.08 -5.68 3.82
CA THR A 167 -3.98 -5.82 2.36
C THR A 167 -3.59 -7.24 1.95
N ALA A 168 -4.01 -7.67 0.76
CA ALA A 168 -3.69 -9.00 0.23
C ALA A 168 -2.21 -9.11 -0.15
N HIS A 169 -1.60 -8.03 -0.66
CA HIS A 169 -0.21 -8.09 -1.12
C HIS A 169 0.80 -8.39 -0.01
N ILE A 170 0.49 -8.07 1.26
CA ILE A 170 1.31 -8.50 2.41
C ILE A 170 1.43 -10.02 2.46
N THR A 171 0.39 -10.75 2.02
CA THR A 171 0.34 -12.22 2.05
C THR A 171 1.00 -12.88 0.85
N ASP A 172 0.98 -12.24 -0.32
CA ASP A 172 1.50 -12.83 -1.57
C ASP A 172 3.02 -13.05 -1.51
N GLU A 173 3.70 -12.30 -0.65
CA GLU A 173 5.13 -12.42 -0.45
C GLU A 173 5.53 -13.48 0.60
N ILE A 174 4.57 -14.14 1.26
CA ILE A 174 4.84 -15.11 2.33
C ILE A 174 4.82 -16.55 1.78
N LYS A 175 5.91 -17.30 1.93
CA LYS A 175 6.04 -18.66 1.36
C LYS A 175 5.37 -19.79 2.16
N ASN A 176 5.29 -19.68 3.49
CA ASN A 176 4.84 -20.74 4.39
C ASN A 176 3.75 -20.22 5.35
N THR A 177 2.91 -21.11 5.88
CA THR A 177 1.76 -20.87 6.77
C THR A 177 1.76 -19.45 7.37
N PRO A 178 0.94 -18.52 6.83
CA PRO A 178 1.12 -17.09 7.09
C PRO A 178 0.67 -16.75 8.51
N THR A 179 1.59 -16.87 9.45
CA THR A 179 1.51 -16.25 10.76
C THR A 179 2.37 -14.99 10.77
N CYS A 180 1.84 -13.91 11.32
CA CYS A 180 2.58 -12.67 11.50
C CYS A 180 2.62 -12.31 12.98
N THR A 181 3.74 -11.76 13.43
CA THR A 181 3.80 -11.11 14.73
C THR A 181 2.97 -9.82 14.68
N VAL A 182 2.08 -9.64 15.63
CA VAL A 182 1.19 -8.47 15.72
C VAL A 182 1.68 -7.55 16.83
N ARG A 183 1.86 -6.27 16.49
CA ARG A 183 2.34 -5.24 17.39
C ARG A 183 1.39 -4.05 17.44
N ARG A 184 1.26 -3.38 18.58
CA ARG A 184 0.45 -2.15 18.72
C ARG A 184 1.04 -1.21 19.76
N GLY A 185 0.56 0.04 19.81
CA GLY A 185 1.02 1.06 20.74
C GLY A 185 2.00 2.04 20.12
N ALA A 186 2.59 2.90 20.96
CA ALA A 186 3.55 3.94 20.57
C ALA A 186 4.67 4.02 21.62
N PRO A 187 5.80 3.30 21.45
CA PRO A 187 6.16 2.46 20.29
C PRO A 187 5.33 1.17 20.20
N ALA A 188 5.33 0.54 19.04
CA ALA A 188 4.64 -0.71 18.78
C ALA A 188 5.31 -1.86 19.54
N GLU A 189 4.58 -2.48 20.45
CA GLU A 189 5.02 -3.64 21.24
C GLU A 189 4.29 -4.90 20.77
N THR A 190 4.99 -6.03 20.76
CA THR A 190 4.39 -7.34 20.44
C THR A 190 3.37 -7.70 21.50
N PHE A 191 2.17 -8.05 21.06
CA PHE A 191 1.13 -8.53 21.97
C PHE A 191 0.51 -9.86 21.55
N GLY A 192 0.84 -10.38 20.36
CA GLY A 192 0.35 -11.68 19.92
C GLY A 192 0.81 -12.06 18.51
N GLU A 193 0.22 -13.12 18.00
CA GLU A 193 0.37 -13.59 16.62
C GLU A 193 -0.99 -13.60 15.94
N ALA A 194 -1.02 -13.39 14.62
CA ALA A 194 -2.22 -13.54 13.83
C ALA A 194 -2.00 -14.48 12.64
N SER A 195 -3.03 -15.28 12.37
CA SER A 195 -3.07 -16.22 11.26
C SER A 195 -3.95 -15.67 10.14
N LEU A 196 -3.53 -15.83 8.88
CA LEU A 196 -4.39 -15.49 7.73
C LEU A 196 -5.61 -16.40 7.71
N VAL A 197 -6.81 -15.81 7.64
CA VAL A 197 -8.07 -16.56 7.53
C VAL A 197 -8.73 -16.38 6.17
N PHE A 198 -8.46 -15.27 5.49
CA PHE A 198 -9.01 -15.01 4.16
C PHE A 198 -8.10 -14.14 3.30
N ILE A 199 -7.98 -14.52 2.03
CA ILE A 199 -7.49 -13.71 0.92
C ILE A 199 -8.38 -14.02 -0.29
N PRO A 200 -8.85 -13.02 -1.05
CA PRO A 200 -9.58 -13.26 -2.28
C PRO A 200 -8.78 -14.14 -3.25
N ARG A 201 -9.39 -15.19 -3.79
CA ARG A 201 -8.82 -15.97 -4.90
C ARG A 201 -8.68 -15.10 -6.14
N ALA A 202 -9.60 -14.16 -6.34
CA ALA A 202 -9.56 -13.21 -7.46
C ALA A 202 -8.30 -12.33 -7.43
N TYR A 203 -7.76 -12.00 -6.26
CA TYR A 203 -6.51 -11.27 -6.14
C TYR A 203 -5.32 -12.01 -6.78
N LYS A 204 -5.23 -13.34 -6.58
CA LYS A 204 -4.18 -14.18 -7.17
C LYS A 204 -4.42 -14.48 -8.65
N ALA A 205 -5.67 -14.51 -9.07
CA ALA A 205 -6.06 -14.78 -10.46
C ALA A 205 -6.05 -13.54 -11.36
N ALA A 206 -6.02 -12.34 -10.77
CA ALA A 206 -6.04 -11.08 -11.50
C ALA A 206 -4.81 -10.91 -12.39
N THR A 207 -5.05 -10.47 -13.63
CA THR A 207 -4.02 -10.32 -14.67
C THR A 207 -3.58 -8.88 -14.87
N SER A 208 -4.31 -7.92 -14.28
CA SER A 208 -3.98 -6.49 -14.30
C SER A 208 -3.83 -5.93 -12.88
N SER A 209 -3.12 -4.81 -12.78
CA SER A 209 -3.00 -4.04 -11.52
C SER A 209 -4.33 -3.53 -11.01
N GLU A 210 -5.19 -3.10 -11.92
CA GLU A 210 -6.52 -2.56 -11.66
C GLU A 210 -7.44 -3.64 -11.08
N ASP A 211 -7.43 -4.84 -11.67
CA ASP A 211 -8.19 -5.97 -11.15
C ASP A 211 -7.64 -6.40 -9.78
N ARG A 212 -6.31 -6.46 -9.61
CA ARG A 212 -5.70 -6.78 -8.31
C ARG A 212 -6.11 -5.79 -7.23
N ALA A 213 -6.17 -4.49 -7.54
CA ALA A 213 -6.52 -3.45 -6.58
C ALA A 213 -7.92 -3.63 -5.98
N LEU A 214 -8.90 -4.15 -6.75
CA LEU A 214 -10.26 -4.43 -6.24
C LEU A 214 -10.28 -5.51 -5.16
N TYR A 215 -9.28 -6.39 -5.18
CA TYR A 215 -9.20 -7.56 -4.30
C TYR A 215 -8.02 -7.48 -3.32
N ASP A 216 -7.36 -6.32 -3.20
CA ASP A 216 -6.17 -6.15 -2.35
C ASP A 216 -6.52 -5.97 -0.87
N PHE A 217 -7.23 -6.95 -0.31
CA PHE A 217 -7.52 -7.05 1.12
C PHE A 217 -7.29 -8.46 1.65
N SER A 218 -7.01 -8.54 2.93
CA SER A 218 -6.89 -9.80 3.65
C SER A 218 -7.55 -9.70 5.02
N LEU A 219 -8.03 -10.83 5.52
CA LEU A 219 -8.50 -10.96 6.89
C LEU A 219 -7.55 -11.88 7.65
N TRP A 220 -7.18 -11.44 8.85
CA TRP A 220 -6.36 -12.19 9.78
C TRP A 220 -7.11 -12.34 11.10
N LYS A 221 -6.76 -13.35 11.88
CA LYS A 221 -7.32 -13.60 13.21
C LYS A 221 -6.18 -13.65 14.21
N ILE A 222 -6.23 -12.81 15.23
CA ILE A 222 -5.32 -12.89 16.38
C ILE A 222 -5.56 -14.23 17.09
N ASN A 223 -4.49 -14.96 17.37
CA ASN A 223 -4.55 -16.31 17.92
C ASN A 223 -4.96 -16.34 19.41
N ASP A 224 -4.86 -15.19 20.09
CA ASP A 224 -5.27 -15.02 21.48
C ASP A 224 -6.79 -14.96 21.64
N LYS A 225 -7.29 -15.46 22.78
CA LYS A 225 -8.72 -15.54 23.11
C LYS A 225 -9.26 -14.32 23.86
N GLU A 226 -8.56 -13.20 23.78
CA GLU A 226 -8.97 -11.97 24.43
C GLU A 226 -10.09 -11.26 23.67
N ILE A 227 -10.82 -10.38 24.37
CA ILE A 227 -11.76 -9.46 23.73
C ILE A 227 -11.01 -8.19 23.35
N PHE A 228 -11.07 -7.81 22.09
CA PHE A 228 -10.37 -6.66 21.56
C PHE A 228 -11.30 -5.45 21.39
N ASP A 229 -10.73 -4.24 21.55
CA ASP A 229 -11.34 -3.04 20.97
C ASP A 229 -11.33 -3.16 19.44
N SER A 230 -12.35 -2.63 18.77
CA SER A 230 -12.45 -2.70 17.32
C SER A 230 -12.95 -1.41 16.67
N TRP A 231 -12.68 -1.30 15.38
CA TRP A 231 -13.25 -0.27 14.52
C TRP A 231 -14.56 -0.75 13.90
N GLU A 232 -15.47 0.20 13.70
CA GLU A 232 -16.62 0.01 12.83
C GLU A 232 -16.27 0.49 11.41
N LEU A 233 -16.88 -0.15 10.42
CA LEU A 233 -16.74 0.22 9.01
C LEU A 233 -17.90 1.13 8.57
N GLU A 234 -17.61 2.09 7.71
CA GLU A 234 -18.61 2.97 7.10
C GLU A 234 -18.91 2.49 5.67
N TYR A 235 -20.12 1.97 5.47
CA TYR A 235 -20.59 1.47 4.18
C TYR A 235 -21.30 2.54 3.32
N LYS A 236 -21.54 3.75 3.84
CA LYS A 236 -22.17 4.82 3.07
C LYS A 236 -21.15 5.46 2.11
N THR A 237 -21.51 5.51 0.82
CA THR A 237 -20.54 5.46 -0.29
C THR A 237 -20.24 6.76 -1.03
N ILE A 238 -20.68 7.94 -0.59
CA ILE A 238 -20.39 9.15 -1.38
C ILE A 238 -19.86 10.28 -0.50
N SER A 239 -18.53 10.39 -0.45
CA SER A 239 -17.85 11.60 0.02
C SER A 239 -17.96 12.72 -0.99
N ALA A 240 -18.02 13.95 -0.49
CA ALA A 240 -17.68 15.11 -1.30
C ALA A 240 -16.19 15.05 -1.71
N ARG A 241 -15.88 15.63 -2.87
CA ARG A 241 -14.49 15.98 -3.21
C ARG A 241 -13.93 16.89 -2.11
N ASP A 242 -12.65 16.72 -1.78
CA ASP A 242 -11.92 17.51 -0.76
C ASP A 242 -12.39 17.27 0.69
N GLU A 243 -13.07 16.15 0.94
CA GLU A 243 -13.40 15.70 2.30
C GLU A 243 -12.13 15.46 3.12
N VAL A 244 -12.16 15.93 4.38
CA VAL A 244 -11.09 15.73 5.36
C VAL A 244 -11.23 14.35 5.99
N LEU A 245 -10.18 13.55 5.91
CA LEU A 245 -10.07 12.24 6.57
C LEU A 245 -8.85 12.21 7.49
N LEU A 246 -8.91 11.36 8.50
CA LEU A 246 -7.76 11.05 9.35
C LEU A 246 -7.09 9.77 8.86
N THR A 247 -5.77 9.69 8.94
CA THR A 247 -4.98 8.52 8.56
C THR A 247 -4.26 7.96 9.77
N LEU A 248 -4.22 6.64 9.91
CA LEU A 248 -3.42 5.98 10.95
C LEU A 248 -2.70 4.76 10.40
N THR A 249 -1.36 4.78 10.44
CA THR A 249 -0.48 3.79 9.78
C THR A 249 0.77 3.48 10.61
N TYR A 250 1.49 2.39 10.30
CA TYR A 250 2.86 2.14 10.76
C TYR A 250 3.84 2.18 9.57
N PRO A 251 4.21 3.36 9.07
CA PRO A 251 5.15 3.49 7.96
C PRO A 251 6.56 3.04 8.38
N ALA A 252 7.28 2.39 7.46
CA ALA A 252 8.60 1.82 7.70
C ALA A 252 9.67 2.26 6.68
N GLU A 253 9.28 2.88 5.55
CA GLU A 253 10.18 3.21 4.41
C GLU A 253 11.46 3.95 4.83
N LEU A 254 11.35 4.91 5.74
CA LEU A 254 12.46 5.77 6.15
C LEU A 254 13.22 5.28 7.39
N LEU A 255 12.91 4.07 7.87
CA LEU A 255 13.42 3.54 9.13
C LEU A 255 14.40 2.39 8.87
N SER A 256 15.46 2.33 9.68
CA SER A 256 16.32 1.13 9.69
C SER A 256 15.59 -0.04 10.35
N SER A 257 15.99 -1.26 10.01
CA SER A 257 15.45 -2.49 10.63
C SER A 257 15.47 -2.42 12.16
N ARG A 258 16.57 -1.94 12.76
CA ARG A 258 16.67 -1.77 14.22
C ARG A 258 15.59 -0.87 14.79
N ILE A 259 15.24 0.22 14.11
CA ILE A 259 14.18 1.13 14.55
C ILE A 259 12.81 0.51 14.35
N ILE A 260 12.58 -0.17 13.23
CA ILE A 260 11.34 -0.91 12.97
C ILE A 260 11.06 -1.91 14.09
N PHE A 261 12.05 -2.72 14.51
CA PHE A 261 11.81 -3.74 15.54
C PHE A 261 11.66 -3.18 16.96
N ASN A 262 12.31 -2.06 17.29
CA ASN A 262 12.37 -1.59 18.69
C ASN A 262 11.58 -0.30 18.97
N ASN A 263 11.33 0.52 17.95
CA ASN A 263 10.86 1.90 18.10
C ASN A 263 9.98 2.33 16.92
N LEU A 264 9.11 1.45 16.43
CA LEU A 264 8.16 1.79 15.38
C LEU A 264 6.95 2.50 16.00
N TYR A 265 6.69 3.74 15.61
CA TYR A 265 5.56 4.52 16.12
C TYR A 265 4.45 4.61 15.07
N PRO A 266 3.17 4.62 15.48
CA PRO A 266 2.09 4.86 14.57
C PRO A 266 2.11 6.31 14.15
N LEU A 267 1.91 6.55 12.86
CA LEU A 267 1.78 7.86 12.29
C LEU A 267 0.30 8.22 12.15
N PHE A 268 -0.08 9.33 12.76
CA PHE A 268 -1.43 9.89 12.69
C PHE A 268 -1.40 11.25 12.00
N SER A 269 -2.22 11.43 10.96
CA SER A 269 -2.24 12.68 10.19
C SER A 269 -3.60 12.93 9.53
N THR A 270 -3.80 14.11 8.97
CA THR A 270 -4.97 14.45 8.15
C THR A 270 -4.66 14.28 6.66
N THR A 271 -5.64 13.90 5.86
CA THR A 271 -5.59 13.92 4.40
C THR A 271 -6.89 14.47 3.80
N HIS A 272 -6.87 14.78 2.51
CA HIS A 272 -8.02 15.27 1.75
C HIS A 272 -8.30 14.37 0.55
N THR A 273 -9.57 14.06 0.31
CA THR A 273 -9.98 13.26 -0.86
C THR A 273 -9.80 14.04 -2.16
N ILE A 274 -9.20 13.41 -3.17
CA ILE A 274 -9.09 13.92 -4.54
C ILE A 274 -10.29 13.47 -5.36
N SER A 275 -10.62 12.18 -5.24
CA SER A 275 -11.75 11.54 -5.88
C SER A 275 -12.19 10.33 -5.07
N THR A 276 -13.49 10.05 -5.11
CA THR A 276 -14.08 8.86 -4.51
C THR A 276 -14.99 8.21 -5.55
N ASN A 277 -15.09 6.89 -5.50
CA ASN A 277 -16.23 6.17 -6.05
C ASN A 277 -16.65 5.11 -5.01
N GLU A 278 -17.55 4.21 -5.41
CA GLU A 278 -18.05 3.13 -4.55
C GLU A 278 -16.95 2.19 -4.06
N TYR A 279 -15.87 2.01 -4.83
CA TYR A 279 -14.82 1.04 -4.55
C TYR A 279 -13.54 1.65 -3.96
N PHE A 280 -13.21 2.87 -4.37
CA PHE A 280 -11.91 3.48 -4.14
C PHE A 280 -12.01 4.91 -3.62
N ILE A 281 -11.11 5.23 -2.70
CA ILE A 281 -10.79 6.59 -2.29
C ILE A 281 -9.36 6.89 -2.74
N ARG A 282 -9.21 7.98 -3.51
CA ARG A 282 -7.90 8.58 -3.79
C ARG A 282 -7.76 9.82 -2.93
N SER A 283 -6.69 9.92 -2.16
CA SER A 283 -6.44 11.07 -1.30
C SER A 283 -5.04 11.65 -1.52
N ARG A 284 -4.89 12.94 -1.20
CA ARG A 284 -3.60 13.62 -1.28
C ARG A 284 -2.61 12.96 -0.34
N SER A 285 -1.33 13.19 -0.62
CA SER A 285 -0.26 12.77 0.27
C SER A 285 -0.56 13.18 1.70
N SER A 286 -0.37 12.24 2.61
CA SER A 286 -0.07 12.54 4.00
C SER A 286 1.30 11.95 4.30
N LEU A 287 1.82 12.20 5.49
CA LEU A 287 3.03 11.51 5.96
C LEU A 287 2.88 9.97 5.89
N SER A 288 1.65 9.45 5.76
CA SER A 288 1.34 8.03 5.61
C SER A 288 1.57 7.47 4.19
N ALA A 289 2.02 8.29 3.22
CA ALA A 289 2.30 7.83 1.86
C ALA A 289 3.68 7.14 1.75
N GLN A 290 3.94 6.18 2.62
CA GLN A 290 5.20 5.46 2.75
C GLN A 290 4.99 3.95 2.71
N GLN A 291 6.00 3.19 2.27
CA GLN A 291 6.04 1.74 2.44
C GLN A 291 5.82 1.35 3.92
N GLY A 292 5.14 0.22 4.15
CA GLY A 292 4.66 -0.23 5.46
C GLY A 292 3.27 0.30 5.85
N SER A 293 2.77 1.33 5.15
CA SER A 293 1.44 1.90 5.41
C SER A 293 0.28 1.09 4.83
N SER A 294 0.56 0.11 3.97
CA SER A 294 -0.43 -0.81 3.42
C SER A 294 -1.21 -1.51 4.54
N GLY A 295 -2.54 -1.50 4.42
CA GLY A 295 -3.50 -1.97 5.42
C GLY A 295 -3.80 -0.97 6.54
N GLY A 296 -3.18 0.22 6.52
CA GLY A 296 -3.59 1.31 7.40
C GLY A 296 -4.92 1.93 6.99
N ILE A 297 -5.48 2.78 7.84
CA ILE A 297 -6.90 3.17 7.72
C ILE A 297 -7.09 4.65 7.45
N LEU A 298 -8.11 4.95 6.65
CA LEU A 298 -8.75 6.26 6.56
C LEU A 298 -9.96 6.28 7.49
N ILE A 299 -10.07 7.32 8.32
CA ILE A 299 -11.10 7.44 9.36
C ILE A 299 -11.89 8.73 9.13
N ASP A 300 -13.20 8.63 9.26
CA ASP A 300 -14.09 9.79 9.27
C ASP A 300 -13.96 10.56 10.59
N PRO A 301 -13.59 11.85 10.58
CA PRO A 301 -13.41 12.60 11.81
C PRO A 301 -14.73 12.87 12.55
N PHE A 302 -15.89 12.73 11.91
CA PHE A 302 -17.20 12.97 12.52
C PHE A 302 -17.83 11.69 13.07
N THR A 303 -17.69 10.56 12.37
CA THR A 303 -18.27 9.28 12.81
C THR A 303 -17.30 8.38 13.56
N GLY A 304 -15.99 8.57 13.39
CA GLY A 304 -14.96 7.72 13.99
C GLY A 304 -14.90 6.32 13.40
N LYS A 305 -15.49 6.13 12.21
CA LYS A 305 -15.53 4.85 11.48
C LYS A 305 -14.49 4.81 10.37
N ILE A 306 -14.06 3.60 10.00
CA ILE A 306 -13.15 3.39 8.87
C ILE A 306 -13.89 3.66 7.56
N ARG A 307 -13.34 4.58 6.76
CA ARG A 307 -13.82 4.92 5.41
C ARG A 307 -13.15 4.10 4.32
N ALA A 308 -11.91 3.67 4.54
CA ALA A 308 -11.17 2.81 3.62
C ALA A 308 -9.89 2.26 4.28
N ILE A 309 -9.32 1.22 3.68
CA ILE A 309 -7.96 0.76 3.97
C ILE A 309 -7.00 1.19 2.85
N ILE A 310 -5.81 1.65 3.20
CA ILE A 310 -4.76 2.07 2.26
C ILE A 310 -4.15 0.81 1.66
N PHE A 311 -4.14 0.66 0.34
CA PHE A 311 -3.52 -0.48 -0.32
C PHE A 311 -2.33 -0.09 -1.22
N GLY A 312 -2.24 1.17 -1.61
CA GLY A 312 -1.18 1.62 -2.50
C GLY A 312 -0.86 3.08 -2.36
N VAL A 313 0.31 3.44 -2.89
CA VAL A 313 0.77 4.83 -3.03
C VAL A 313 1.27 5.05 -4.44
N SER A 314 1.06 6.23 -5.01
CA SER A 314 1.60 6.53 -6.34
C SER A 314 3.13 6.63 -6.30
N GLN A 315 3.77 6.31 -7.42
CA GLN A 315 5.21 6.47 -7.57
C GLN A 315 5.57 7.94 -7.73
N ASN A 316 6.12 8.54 -6.68
CA ASN A 316 6.80 9.83 -6.71
C ASN A 316 7.95 9.79 -5.70
N ASN A 317 9.12 10.31 -6.06
CA ASN A 317 10.28 10.34 -5.17
C ASN A 317 10.06 11.25 -3.95
N ILE A 318 9.13 12.21 -4.07
CA ILE A 318 8.76 13.13 -3.01
C ILE A 318 7.51 12.58 -2.33
N ILE A 319 7.66 12.13 -1.07
CA ILE A 319 6.55 11.56 -0.27
C ILE A 319 5.34 12.49 -0.25
N SER A 320 5.56 13.81 -0.08
CA SER A 320 4.50 14.82 -0.03
C SER A 320 3.72 15.01 -1.34
N GLU A 321 4.18 14.43 -2.45
CA GLU A 321 3.51 14.49 -3.75
C GLU A 321 2.82 13.18 -4.13
N ARG A 322 2.97 12.12 -3.32
CA ARG A 322 2.34 10.83 -3.58
C ARG A 322 0.83 10.89 -3.34
N ILE A 323 0.08 10.05 -4.05
CA ILE A 323 -1.35 9.85 -3.87
C ILE A 323 -1.54 8.56 -3.09
N LEU A 324 -2.41 8.57 -2.07
CA LEU A 324 -2.85 7.36 -1.39
C LEU A 324 -4.02 6.75 -2.18
N PHE A 325 -3.95 5.44 -2.41
CA PHE A 325 -5.03 4.64 -2.95
C PHE A 325 -5.60 3.76 -1.84
N SER A 326 -6.91 3.80 -1.68
CA SER A 326 -7.58 3.11 -0.58
C SER A 326 -8.86 2.42 -1.04
N LEU A 327 -9.13 1.24 -0.48
CA LEU A 327 -10.25 0.37 -0.79
C LEU A 327 -11.38 0.58 0.23
N THR A 328 -12.60 0.79 -0.23
CA THR A 328 -13.76 1.06 0.63
C THR A 328 -14.26 -0.21 1.32
N PRO A 329 -14.95 -0.10 2.48
CA PRO A 329 -15.66 -1.23 3.07
C PRO A 329 -16.67 -1.89 2.13
N HIS A 330 -17.32 -1.10 1.26
CA HIS A 330 -18.24 -1.64 0.26
C HIS A 330 -17.52 -2.57 -0.72
N ALA A 331 -16.37 -2.17 -1.28
CA ALA A 331 -15.59 -3.02 -2.17
C ALA A 331 -15.17 -4.34 -1.51
N ILE A 332 -14.72 -4.26 -0.27
CA ILE A 332 -14.26 -5.41 0.51
C ILE A 332 -15.41 -6.40 0.74
N ASP A 333 -16.56 -5.89 1.16
CA ASP A 333 -17.75 -6.68 1.45
C ASP A 333 -18.32 -7.34 0.19
N GLU A 334 -18.41 -6.59 -0.91
CA GLU A 334 -18.85 -7.14 -2.19
C GLU A 334 -17.88 -8.23 -2.68
N ALA A 335 -16.57 -7.97 -2.68
CA ALA A 335 -15.59 -8.96 -3.11
C ALA A 335 -15.61 -10.23 -2.25
N LEU A 336 -15.77 -10.09 -0.93
CA LEU A 336 -15.92 -11.23 -0.02
C LEU A 336 -17.22 -12.01 -0.31
N PHE A 337 -18.33 -11.30 -0.52
CA PHE A 337 -19.63 -11.90 -0.81
C PHE A 337 -19.59 -12.69 -2.12
N GLN A 338 -18.96 -12.17 -3.17
CA GLN A 338 -18.83 -12.87 -4.45
C GLN A 338 -18.06 -14.20 -4.32
N GLU A 339 -17.12 -14.30 -3.38
CA GLU A 339 -16.32 -15.53 -3.21
C GLU A 339 -16.87 -16.52 -2.19
N THR A 340 -17.57 -16.03 -1.17
CA THR A 340 -18.00 -16.82 0.00
C THR A 340 -19.52 -16.95 0.12
N GLY A 341 -20.28 -16.09 -0.54
CA GLY A 341 -21.73 -15.95 -0.35
C GLY A 341 -22.14 -15.30 0.98
N LEU A 342 -21.20 -14.76 1.75
CA LEU A 342 -21.42 -14.12 3.05
C LEU A 342 -20.93 -12.67 3.02
N HIS A 343 -21.71 -11.76 3.59
CA HIS A 343 -21.23 -10.41 3.88
C HIS A 343 -20.20 -10.45 5.01
N LEU A 344 -19.33 -9.44 5.11
CA LEU A 344 -18.21 -9.40 6.06
C LEU A 344 -18.67 -9.62 7.50
N THR A 345 -19.77 -8.99 7.92
CA THR A 345 -20.28 -9.18 9.29
C THR A 345 -20.70 -10.63 9.56
N GLU A 346 -21.29 -11.30 8.57
CA GLU A 346 -21.72 -12.70 8.68
C GLU A 346 -20.53 -13.65 8.63
N TYR A 347 -19.56 -13.36 7.77
CA TYR A 347 -18.31 -14.11 7.65
C TYR A 347 -17.54 -14.11 8.97
N LEU A 348 -17.36 -12.93 9.59
CA LEU A 348 -16.66 -12.81 10.87
C LEU A 348 -17.37 -13.54 12.01
N GLY A 349 -18.71 -13.61 11.99
CA GLY A 349 -19.50 -14.35 12.98
C GLY A 349 -19.53 -15.87 12.79
N SER A 350 -19.13 -16.36 11.61
CA SER A 350 -19.18 -17.79 11.27
C SER A 350 -17.98 -18.59 11.80
N PHE A 351 -16.90 -17.91 12.19
CA PHE A 351 -15.64 -18.52 12.65
C PHE A 351 -15.21 -17.94 14.01
N PRO A 352 -15.91 -18.25 15.12
CA PRO A 352 -15.60 -17.66 16.43
C PRO A 352 -14.18 -17.93 16.92
#